data_AF-A0A6I3KRQ1-F1
#
_entry.id   AF-A0A6I3KRQ1-F1
#
_cell.length_a   1.000
_cell.length_b   1.000
_cell.length_c   1.000
_cell.angle_alpha   90.00
_cell.angle_beta   90.00
_cell.angle_gamma   90.00
#
_symmetry.space_group_name_H-M   'P 1'
#
loop_
_entity.id
_entity.type
_entity.pdbx_description
1 polymer ?
#
loop_
_entity_poly.entity_id
_entity_poly.type
_entity_poly.pdbx_seq_one_letter_code
_entity_poly.pdbx_strand_id
1 'polypeptide(L)'
;MSDEKDLHAAIDRLTRENAELNGLVLATGVILTQLLQSMTLRELNPQNAATRIVSNAQKAIEGFRPEPAGPLDGAMRARALSAVKQFEDQLRSVLPT
;
A
#
# COMPACT_ATOMS: atom_id res chain seq x y z
N MET A 1 -33.18 16.16 -14.50
CA MET A 1 -33.59 14.76 -14.29
C MET A 1 -32.67 13.75 -14.97
N SER A 2 -32.26 13.91 -16.24
CA SER A 2 -31.26 13.02 -16.86
C SER A 2 -29.90 13.10 -16.17
N ASP A 3 -29.34 14.31 -16.04
CA ASP A 3 -28.01 14.53 -15.45
C ASP A 3 -27.89 14.03 -14.00
N GLU A 4 -28.97 14.11 -13.22
CA GLU A 4 -29.01 13.64 -11.85
C GLU A 4 -28.99 12.11 -11.78
N LYS A 5 -29.75 11.44 -12.66
CA LYS A 5 -29.74 9.99 -12.79
C LYS A 5 -28.39 9.47 -13.29
N ASP A 6 -27.77 10.18 -14.24
CA ASP A 6 -26.45 9.85 -14.79
C ASP A 6 -25.35 10.05 -13.74
N LEU A 7 -25.46 11.09 -12.91
CA LEU A 7 -24.56 11.31 -11.78
C LEU A 7 -24.65 10.20 -10.72
N HIS A 8 -25.88 9.78 -10.35
CA HIS A 8 -26.07 8.70 -9.40
C HIS A 8 -25.51 7.38 -9.93
N ALA A 9 -25.75 7.09 -11.21
CA ALA A 9 -25.16 5.91 -11.86
C ALA A 9 -23.62 5.93 -11.86
N ALA A 10 -23.01 7.11 -12.07
CA ALA A 10 -21.57 7.27 -12.00
C ALA A 10 -21.02 7.06 -10.56
N ILE A 11 -21.72 7.57 -9.54
CA ILE A 11 -21.36 7.36 -8.13
C ILE A 11 -21.46 5.88 -7.76
N ASP A 12 -22.53 5.18 -8.16
CA ASP A 12 -22.70 3.75 -7.89
C ASP A 12 -21.62 2.91 -8.57
N ARG A 13 -21.21 3.29 -9.79
CA ARG A 13 -20.09 2.66 -10.48
C ARG A 13 -18.78 2.88 -9.71
N LEU A 14 -18.45 4.14 -9.41
CA LEU A 14 -17.22 4.49 -8.68
C LEU A 14 -17.15 3.85 -7.30
N THR A 15 -18.28 3.74 -6.60
CA THR A 15 -18.36 3.09 -5.28
C THR A 15 -18.03 1.59 -5.38
N ARG A 16 -18.54 0.92 -6.41
CA ARG A 16 -18.21 -0.49 -6.67
C ARG A 16 -16.74 -0.68 -7.05
N GLU A 17 -16.24 0.12 -7.98
CA GLU A 17 -14.83 0.08 -8.39
C GLU A 17 -13.90 0.33 -7.19
N ASN A 18 -14.25 1.26 -6.30
CA ASN A 18 -13.50 1.53 -5.08
C ASN A 18 -13.51 0.33 -4.12
N ALA A 19 -14.65 -0.34 -3.95
CA ALA A 19 -14.75 -1.55 -3.13
C ALA A 19 -13.88 -2.70 -3.69
N GLU A 20 -13.87 -2.90 -5.01
CA GLU A 20 -13.03 -3.89 -5.68
C GLU A 20 -11.53 -3.57 -5.51
N LEU A 21 -11.13 -2.32 -5.72
CA LEU A 21 -9.76 -1.86 -5.51
C LEU A 21 -9.32 -2.04 -4.05
N ASN A 22 -10.19 -1.74 -3.08
CA ASN A 22 -9.89 -1.95 -1.67
C ASN A 22 -9.69 -3.44 -1.34
N GLY A 23 -10.50 -4.33 -1.93
CA GLY A 23 -10.33 -5.77 -1.81
C GLY A 23 -8.98 -6.26 -2.35
N LEU A 24 -8.59 -5.79 -3.53
CA LEU A 24 -7.29 -6.10 -4.15
C LEU A 24 -6.11 -5.59 -3.31
N VAL A 25 -6.20 -4.37 -2.79
CA VAL A 25 -5.17 -3.79 -1.92
C VAL A 25 -5.05 -4.58 -0.62
N LEU A 26 -6.17 -4.97 0.00
CA LEU A 26 -6.17 -5.81 1.20
C LEU A 26 -5.47 -7.15 0.94
N ALA A 27 -5.87 -7.87 -0.10
CA ALA A 27 -5.29 -9.17 -0.45
C ALA A 27 -3.79 -9.05 -0.73
N THR A 28 -3.39 -8.04 -1.50
CA THR A 28 -1.98 -7.77 -1.82
C THR A 28 -1.18 -7.46 -0.55
N GLY A 29 -1.71 -6.63 0.35
CA GLY A 29 -1.05 -6.29 1.61
C GLY A 29 -0.83 -7.50 2.51
N VAL A 30 -1.81 -8.40 2.61
CA VAL A 30 -1.68 -9.65 3.37
C VAL A 30 -0.59 -10.55 2.79
N ILE A 31 -0.61 -10.78 1.47
CA ILE A 31 0.38 -11.62 0.78
C ILE A 31 1.79 -11.05 0.94
N LEU A 32 1.97 -9.74 0.70
CA LEU A 32 3.28 -9.10 0.81
C LEU A 32 3.82 -9.21 2.23
N THR A 33 2.97 -9.01 3.25
CA THR A 33 3.40 -9.14 4.65
C THR A 33 3.86 -10.56 4.96
N GLN A 34 3.14 -11.59 4.52
CA GLN A 34 3.53 -12.99 4.70
C GLN A 34 4.85 -13.33 3.98
N LEU A 35 5.04 -12.83 2.76
CA LEU A 35 6.28 -13.01 2.01
C LEU A 35 7.46 -12.32 2.72
N LEU A 36 7.26 -11.09 3.21
CA LEU A 36 8.27 -10.35 3.96
C LEU A 36 8.66 -11.06 5.25
N GLN A 37 7.69 -11.59 5.99
CA GLN A 37 7.94 -12.41 7.19
C GLN A 37 8.76 -13.66 6.83
N SER A 38 8.37 -14.40 5.79
CA SER A 38 9.07 -15.59 5.33
C SER A 38 10.52 -15.31 4.91
N MET A 39 10.78 -14.17 4.26
CA MET A 39 12.12 -13.75 3.86
C MET A 39 12.96 -13.32 5.07
N THR A 40 12.40 -12.49 5.95
CA THR A 40 13.14 -11.94 7.11
C THR A 40 13.48 -13.00 8.15
N LEU A 41 12.61 -13.99 8.38
CA LEU A 41 12.89 -15.11 9.29
C LEU A 41 14.04 -16.02 8.84
N ARG A 42 14.45 -15.97 7.57
CA ARG A 42 15.60 -16.73 7.04
C ARG A 42 16.93 -16.02 7.26
N GLU A 43 16.90 -14.75 7.67
CA GLU A 43 18.09 -13.94 7.86
C GLU A 43 18.68 -14.15 9.25
N LEU A 44 20.01 -14.04 9.37
CA LEU A 44 20.72 -14.11 10.65
C LEU A 44 20.24 -13.06 11.66
N ASN A 45 19.77 -11.91 11.16
CA ASN A 45 19.16 -10.85 11.96
C ASN A 45 17.85 -10.36 11.28
N PRO A 46 16.70 -10.95 11.65
CA PRO A 46 15.41 -10.62 11.04
C PRO A 46 15.01 -9.15 11.22
N GLN A 47 15.30 -8.56 12.39
CA GLN A 47 14.98 -7.16 12.69
C GLN A 47 15.74 -6.18 11.79
N ASN A 48 17.02 -6.44 11.56
CA ASN A 48 17.84 -5.63 10.66
C ASN A 48 17.41 -5.79 9.20
N ALA A 49 17.08 -7.01 8.78
CA ALA A 49 16.56 -7.27 7.45
C ALA A 49 15.23 -6.53 7.18
N ALA A 50 14.30 -6.56 8.14
CA ALA A 50 13.05 -5.80 8.08
C ALA A 50 13.31 -4.29 7.93
N THR A 51 14.18 -3.73 8.76
CA THR A 51 14.55 -2.30 8.71
C THR A 51 15.09 -1.90 7.33
N ARG A 52 15.99 -2.72 6.76
CA ARG A 52 16.56 -2.48 5.43
C ARG A 52 15.49 -2.49 4.34
N ILE A 53 14.60 -3.49 4.35
CA ILE A 53 13.55 -3.62 3.33
C ILE A 53 12.59 -2.43 3.38
N VAL A 54 12.12 -2.06 4.58
CA VAL A 54 11.22 -0.92 4.76
C VAL A 54 11.86 0.39 4.32
N SER A 55 13.12 0.63 4.69
CA SER A 55 13.84 1.84 4.28
C SER A 55 14.00 1.94 2.76
N ASN A 56 14.29 0.82 2.09
CA ASN A 56 14.39 0.78 0.64
C ASN A 56 13.03 1.08 -0.03
N ALA A 57 11.93 0.55 0.53
CA ALA A 57 10.59 0.83 0.03
C ALA A 57 10.21 2.31 0.18
N GLN A 58 10.51 2.94 1.33
CA GLN A 58 10.29 4.37 1.55
C GLN A 58 11.03 5.21 0.51
N LYS A 59 12.32 4.94 0.31
CA LYS A 59 13.16 5.64 -0.69
C LYS A 59 12.61 5.50 -2.11
N ALA A 60 12.15 4.30 -2.48
CA ALA A 60 11.56 4.06 -3.79
C ALA A 60 10.29 4.90 -4.00
N ILE A 61 9.41 4.99 -2.99
CA ILE A 61 8.19 5.80 -3.03
C ILE A 61 8.52 7.30 -3.12
N GLU A 62 9.50 7.77 -2.35
CA GLU A 62 9.97 9.16 -2.40
C GLU A 62 10.63 9.53 -3.74
N GLY A 63 11.27 8.55 -4.38
CA GLY A 63 11.83 8.65 -5.73
C GLY A 63 10.76 8.60 -6.82
N PHE A 64 9.64 7.94 -6.58
CA PHE A 64 8.61 7.71 -7.59
C PHE A 64 7.98 9.03 -8.08
N ARG A 65 7.95 9.22 -9.40
CA ARG A 65 7.31 10.35 -10.08
C ARG A 65 6.27 9.76 -11.05
N PRO A 66 4.96 9.85 -10.75
CA PRO A 66 3.94 9.36 -11.65
C PRO A 66 3.89 10.21 -12.93
N GLU A 67 3.63 9.57 -14.07
CA GLU A 67 3.36 10.24 -15.33
C GLU A 67 1.96 9.89 -15.85
N PRO A 68 1.12 10.90 -16.19
CA PRO A 68 1.36 12.33 -16.02
C PRO A 68 1.30 12.74 -14.55
N ALA A 69 2.13 13.72 -14.18
CA ALA A 69 2.06 14.35 -12.86
C ALA A 69 0.70 15.04 -12.71
N GLY A 70 -0.02 14.71 -11.64
CA GLY A 70 -1.40 15.13 -11.41
C GLY A 70 -1.59 15.78 -10.04
N PRO A 71 -2.73 16.47 -9.84
CA PRO A 71 -3.07 17.10 -8.56
C PRO A 71 -3.16 16.10 -7.39
N LEU A 72 -3.28 14.80 -7.67
CA LEU A 72 -3.39 13.73 -6.67
C LEU A 72 -2.06 13.10 -6.27
N ASP A 73 -0.93 13.50 -6.87
CA ASP A 73 0.39 12.88 -6.65
C ASP A 73 0.81 12.93 -5.18
N GLY A 74 0.57 14.07 -4.52
CA GLY A 74 0.88 14.25 -3.11
C GLY A 74 0.06 13.32 -2.21
N ALA A 75 -1.23 13.17 -2.51
CA ALA A 75 -2.12 12.25 -1.77
C ALA A 75 -1.75 10.79 -2.01
N MET A 76 -1.43 10.41 -3.25
CA MET A 76 -0.97 9.06 -3.60
C MET A 76 0.31 8.72 -2.84
N ARG A 77 1.31 9.61 -2.87
CA ARG A 77 2.58 9.42 -2.16
C ARG A 77 2.37 9.30 -0.65
N ALA A 78 1.59 10.21 -0.06
CA ALA A 78 1.30 10.16 1.38
C ALA A 78 0.64 8.85 1.77
N ARG A 79 -0.31 8.36 0.96
CA ARG A 79 -0.96 7.06 1.20
C ARG A 79 0.01 5.90 1.09
N ALA A 80 0.90 5.90 0.10
CA ALA A 80 1.90 4.86 -0.09
C ALA A 80 2.88 4.79 1.10
N LEU A 81 3.38 5.94 1.58
CA LEU A 81 4.25 5.99 2.75
C LEU A 81 3.54 5.50 4.02
N SER A 82 2.27 5.86 4.19
CA SER A 82 1.44 5.35 5.29
C SER A 82 1.28 3.83 5.23
N ALA A 83 1.07 3.26 4.04
CA ALA A 83 0.97 1.80 3.86
C ALA A 83 2.29 1.08 4.21
N VAL A 84 3.44 1.63 3.81
CA VAL A 84 4.75 1.06 4.17
C VAL A 84 4.96 1.03 5.68
N LYS A 85 4.57 2.09 6.39
CA LYS A 85 4.63 2.12 7.86
C LYS A 85 3.72 1.05 8.49
N GLN A 86 2.51 0.89 7.97
CA GLN A 86 1.59 -0.15 8.45
C GLN A 86 2.19 -1.56 8.26
N PHE A 87 2.83 -1.82 7.11
CA PHE A 87 3.51 -3.10 6.88
C PHE A 87 4.74 -3.29 7.77
N GLU A 88 5.48 -2.23 8.08
CA GLU A 88 6.59 -2.28 9.05
C GLU A 88 6.08 -2.69 10.43
N ASP A 89 5.02 -2.05 10.92
CA ASP A 89 4.45 -2.33 12.24
C ASP A 89 3.96 -3.79 12.33
N GLN A 90 3.25 -4.25 11.29
CA GLN A 90 2.77 -5.63 11.20
C GLN A 90 3.92 -6.65 11.12
N LEU A 91 4.94 -6.37 10.31
CA LEU A 91 6.11 -7.22 10.18
C LEU A 91 6.84 -7.34 11.52
N ARG A 92 7.16 -6.21 12.16
CA ARG A 92 7.90 -6.19 13.44
C ARG A 92 7.15 -6.88 14.57
N SER A 93 5.82 -6.85 14.56
CA SER A 93 4.99 -7.48 15.61
C SER A 93 5.17 -8.99 15.72
N VAL A 94 5.69 -9.66 14.68
CA VAL A 94 5.85 -11.12 14.64
C VAL A 94 7.30 -11.59 14.53
N LEU A 95 8.25 -10.66 14.41
CA LEU A 95 9.67 -11.03 14.32
C LEU A 95 10.24 -11.31 15.71
N PRO A 96 11.11 -12.32 15.85
CA PRO A 96 11.83 -12.57 17.09
C PRO A 96 12.72 -11.36 17.44
N THR A 97 12.78 -11.04 18.73
CA THR A 97 13.66 -10.02 19.32
C THR A 97 15.08 -10.51 19.46
#